data_AF-A0A3C1ZSI7-F1
#
_entry.id   AF-A0A3C1ZSI7-F1
#
_cell.length_a   1.000
_cell.length_b   1.000
_cell.length_c   1.000
_cell.angle_alpha   90.00
_cell.angle_beta   90.00
_cell.angle_gamma   90.00
#
_symmetry.space_group_name_H-M   'P 1'
#
loop_
_entity.id
_entity.type
_entity.pdbx_description
1 polymer ?
#
loop_
_entity_poly.entity_id
_entity_poly.type
_entity_poly.pdbx_seq_one_letter_code
_entity_poly.pdbx_strand_id
1 'polypeptide(L)'
;SERSELWIARISAAFAVCVAGYFGINPPDYVAAVVALAFGLAASSFFPTIMLGIFSKKMNKEGAIAGMISGLAVMCFYIMRFKFNMFGDTTPEDWWFGISPEGFGVVAMLVNFVVALVVMRFTAPTPQDVQDLVEDIRHPRGAKEAVAAH
;
A
#
# COMPACT_ATOMS: atom_id res chain seq x y z
N SER A 1 -27.18 -14.02 -3.41
CA SER A 1 -27.18 -15.48 -3.64
C SER A 1 -25.73 -15.93 -3.67
N GLU A 2 -25.25 -16.49 -2.56
CA GLU A 2 -23.84 -16.85 -2.33
C GLU A 2 -23.29 -17.82 -3.38
N ARG A 3 -24.12 -18.75 -3.88
CA ARG A 3 -23.74 -19.66 -4.97
C ARG A 3 -23.48 -18.93 -6.28
N SER A 4 -24.30 -17.94 -6.64
CA SER A 4 -24.12 -17.15 -7.86
C SER A 4 -22.88 -16.26 -7.76
N GLU A 5 -22.68 -15.65 -6.59
CA GLU A 5 -21.53 -14.80 -6.31
C GLU A 5 -20.20 -15.58 -6.37
N LEU A 6 -20.19 -16.81 -5.85
CA LEU A 6 -19.04 -17.71 -5.96
C LEU A 6 -18.73 -18.10 -7.42
N TRP A 7 -19.77 -18.35 -8.23
CA TRP A 7 -19.60 -18.65 -9.65
C TRP A 7 -19.07 -17.46 -10.44
N ILE A 8 -19.57 -16.25 -10.15
CA ILE A 8 -19.08 -15.00 -10.76
C ILE A 8 -17.61 -14.78 -10.38
N ALA A 9 -17.26 -14.93 -9.10
CA ALA A 9 -15.88 -14.76 -8.65
C ALA A 9 -14.90 -15.71 -9.37
N ARG A 10 -15.29 -16.98 -9.58
CA ARG A 10 -14.48 -17.97 -10.31
C ARG A 10 -14.31 -17.62 -11.78
N ILE A 11 -15.38 -17.21 -12.45
CA ILE A 11 -15.33 -16.81 -13.87
C ILE A 11 -14.45 -15.58 -14.04
N SER A 12 -14.60 -14.58 -13.17
CA SER A 12 -13.75 -13.39 -13.16
C SER A 12 -12.28 -13.72 -12.93
N ALA A 13 -11.98 -14.61 -11.98
CA ALA A 13 -10.62 -15.06 -11.72
C ALA A 13 -10.02 -15.83 -12.92
N ALA A 14 -10.78 -16.76 -13.52
CA ALA A 14 -10.34 -17.49 -14.70
C ALA A 14 -10.06 -16.55 -15.88
N PHE A 15 -10.94 -15.58 -16.11
CA PHE A 15 -10.75 -14.55 -17.14
C PHE A 15 -9.51 -13.70 -16.87
N ALA A 16 -9.31 -13.23 -15.63
CA ALA A 16 -8.14 -12.46 -15.25
C ALA A 16 -6.83 -13.24 -15.45
N VAL A 17 -6.80 -14.53 -15.11
CA VAL A 17 -5.64 -15.41 -15.32
C VAL A 17 -5.34 -15.62 -16.80
N CYS A 18 -6.36 -15.82 -17.64
CA CYS A 18 -6.16 -15.94 -19.09
C CYS A 18 -5.57 -14.67 -19.69
N VAL A 19 -6.09 -13.50 -19.30
CA VAL A 19 -5.59 -12.19 -19.75
C VAL A 19 -4.15 -11.95 -19.25
N ALA A 20 -3.89 -12.22 -17.97
CA ALA A 20 -2.55 -12.08 -17.39
C ALA A 20 -1.53 -13.03 -18.04
N GLY A 21 -1.91 -14.28 -18.30
CA GLY A 21 -1.08 -15.25 -19.00
C GLY A 21 -0.77 -14.82 -20.44
N TYR A 22 -1.76 -14.25 -21.14
CA TYR A 22 -1.57 -13.71 -22.48
C TYR A 22 -0.57 -12.54 -22.50
N PHE A 23 -0.75 -11.54 -21.61
CA PHE A 23 0.17 -10.41 -21.50
C PHE A 23 1.55 -10.78 -20.91
N GLY A 24 1.65 -11.90 -20.18
CA GLY A 24 2.92 -12.42 -19.66
C GLY A 24 3.83 -13.06 -20.69
N ILE A 25 3.26 -13.60 -21.77
CA ILE A 25 4.05 -14.26 -22.83
C ILE A 25 4.59 -13.25 -23.84
N ASN A 26 3.88 -12.14 -24.08
CA ASN A 26 4.27 -11.12 -25.05
C ASN A 26 3.94 -9.70 -24.54
N PRO A 27 4.92 -8.83 -24.22
CA PRO A 27 6.35 -9.05 -23.96
C PRO A 27 6.62 -9.36 -22.47
N PRO A 28 7.52 -10.32 -22.14
CA PRO A 28 7.70 -10.82 -20.77
C PRO A 28 8.17 -9.75 -19.76
N ASP A 29 9.01 -8.81 -20.18
CA ASP A 29 9.53 -7.75 -19.29
C ASP A 29 8.45 -6.74 -18.86
N TYR A 30 7.38 -6.62 -19.63
CA TYR A 30 6.29 -5.70 -19.33
C TYR A 30 5.54 -6.10 -18.05
N VAL A 31 5.32 -7.40 -17.84
CA VAL A 31 4.62 -7.88 -16.62
C VAL A 31 5.46 -7.63 -15.39
N ALA A 32 6.77 -7.88 -15.44
CA ALA A 32 7.65 -7.59 -14.31
C ALA A 32 7.60 -6.10 -13.92
N ALA A 33 7.64 -5.20 -14.90
CA ALA A 33 7.54 -3.76 -14.66
C ALA A 33 6.18 -3.34 -14.09
N VAL A 34 5.07 -3.80 -14.66
CA VAL A 34 3.72 -3.43 -14.18
C VAL A 34 3.46 -3.95 -12.77
N VAL A 35 3.90 -5.18 -12.47
CA VAL A 35 3.80 -5.77 -11.13
C VAL A 35 4.64 -4.97 -10.13
N ALA A 36 5.88 -4.62 -10.47
CA ALA A 36 6.73 -3.81 -9.61
C ALA A 36 6.13 -2.42 -9.33
N LEU A 37 5.58 -1.76 -10.36
CA LEU A 37 4.89 -0.47 -10.21
C LEU A 37 3.65 -0.58 -9.33
N ALA A 38 2.82 -1.62 -9.52
CA ALA A 38 1.62 -1.85 -8.72
C ALA A 38 1.96 -2.11 -7.24
N PHE A 39 2.97 -2.95 -6.97
CA PHE A 39 3.45 -3.16 -5.61
C PHE A 39 4.10 -1.91 -5.03
N GLY A 40 4.83 -1.11 -5.81
CA GLY A 40 5.39 0.16 -5.36
C GLY A 40 4.31 1.16 -4.94
N LEU A 41 3.24 1.30 -5.73
CA LEU A 41 2.07 2.13 -5.39
C LEU A 41 1.36 1.62 -4.14
N ALA A 42 1.13 0.30 -4.04
CA ALA A 42 0.51 -0.30 -2.86
C ALA A 42 1.39 -0.14 -1.60
N ALA A 43 2.70 -0.35 -1.71
CA ALA A 43 3.66 -0.19 -0.63
C ALA A 43 3.77 1.27 -0.17
N SER A 44 3.73 2.23 -1.11
CA SER A 44 3.79 3.65 -0.78
C SER A 44 2.56 4.17 -0.03
N SER A 45 1.45 3.43 -0.02
CA SER A 45 0.14 3.89 0.47
C SER A 45 -0.38 3.06 1.65
N PHE A 46 -0.67 1.78 1.40
CA PHE A 46 -1.31 0.91 2.38
C PHE A 46 -0.36 0.43 3.46
N PHE A 47 0.89 0.10 3.11
CA PHE A 47 1.80 -0.53 4.05
C PHE A 47 2.10 0.33 5.29
N PRO A 48 2.50 1.62 5.17
CA PRO A 48 2.68 2.52 6.32
C PRO A 48 1.44 2.64 7.18
N THR A 49 0.29 2.79 6.52
CA THR A 49 -1.00 3.03 7.18
C THR A 49 -1.45 1.83 7.99
N ILE A 50 -1.33 0.63 7.42
CA ILE A 50 -1.68 -0.64 8.09
C ILE A 50 -0.72 -0.88 9.25
N MET A 51 0.59 -0.71 9.04
CA MET A 51 1.60 -0.89 10.08
C MET A 51 1.33 0.04 11.27
N LEU A 52 1.10 1.33 11.00
CA LEU A 52 0.82 2.30 12.04
C LEU A 52 -0.56 2.06 12.69
N GLY A 53 -1.55 1.62 11.93
CA GLY A 53 -2.87 1.27 12.46
C GLY A 53 -2.83 0.08 13.44
N ILE A 54 -2.01 -0.94 13.17
CA ILE A 54 -1.90 -2.13 14.03
C ILE A 54 -1.00 -1.85 15.25
N PHE A 55 0.13 -1.17 15.07
CA PHE A 55 1.14 -1.01 16.12
C PHE A 55 1.02 0.28 16.92
N SER A 56 0.31 1.31 16.44
CA SER A 56 0.19 2.61 17.09
C SER A 56 -1.25 2.93 17.50
N LYS A 57 -1.47 3.04 18.82
CA LYS A 57 -2.75 3.50 19.40
C LYS A 57 -3.06 4.97 19.08
N LYS A 58 -2.06 5.74 18.66
CA LYS A 58 -2.17 7.19 18.42
C LYS A 58 -2.42 7.54 16.96
N MET A 59 -2.51 6.53 16.07
CA MET A 59 -2.78 6.81 14.67
C MET A 59 -4.23 7.29 14.50
N ASN A 60 -4.43 8.42 13.81
CA ASN A 60 -5.75 9.00 13.55
C ASN A 60 -6.07 8.91 12.04
N LYS A 61 -7.36 9.03 11.70
CA LYS A 61 -7.82 8.91 10.30
C LYS A 61 -7.19 9.98 9.40
N GLU A 62 -7.05 11.19 9.90
CA GLU A 62 -6.47 12.31 9.15
C GLU A 62 -4.99 12.09 8.81
N GLY A 63 -4.19 11.62 9.78
CA GLY A 63 -2.79 11.28 9.57
C GLY A 63 -2.63 10.12 8.59
N ALA A 64 -3.45 9.09 8.72
CA ALA A 64 -3.49 7.96 7.79
C ALA A 64 -3.82 8.40 6.35
N ILE A 65 -4.87 9.20 6.16
CA ILE A 65 -5.30 9.68 4.84
C ILE A 65 -4.25 10.61 4.23
N ALA A 66 -3.70 11.55 5.00
CA ALA A 66 -2.65 12.46 4.53
C ALA A 66 -1.37 11.70 4.14
N GLY A 67 -0.99 10.68 4.92
CA GLY A 67 0.09 9.76 4.59
C GLY A 67 -0.16 9.05 3.26
N MET A 68 -1.33 8.41 3.11
CA MET A 68 -1.70 7.71 1.87
C MET A 68 -1.67 8.63 0.64
N ILE A 69 -2.26 9.82 0.75
CA ILE A 69 -2.31 10.79 -0.36
C ILE A 69 -0.90 11.26 -0.71
N SER A 70 -0.07 11.60 0.27
CA SER A 70 1.31 12.06 0.01
C SER A 70 2.19 10.97 -0.60
N GLY A 71 2.12 9.74 -0.09
CA GLY A 71 2.84 8.60 -0.65
C GLY A 71 2.42 8.29 -2.08
N LEU A 72 1.11 8.24 -2.34
CA LEU A 72 0.57 8.06 -3.69
C LEU A 72 0.96 9.20 -4.61
N ALA A 73 0.83 10.46 -4.18
CA ALA A 73 1.17 11.61 -4.99
C ALA A 73 2.65 11.59 -5.39
N VAL A 74 3.56 11.29 -4.45
CA VAL A 74 5.00 11.21 -4.71
C VAL A 74 5.33 10.03 -5.63
N MET A 75 4.77 8.85 -5.40
CA MET A 75 4.99 7.69 -6.26
C MET A 75 4.42 7.90 -7.67
N CYS A 76 3.18 8.38 -7.78
CA CYS A 76 2.55 8.69 -9.06
C CYS A 76 3.34 9.77 -9.81
N PHE A 77 3.77 10.83 -9.12
CA PHE A 77 4.61 11.86 -9.73
C PHE A 77 5.91 11.28 -10.28
N TYR A 78 6.58 10.40 -9.51
CA TYR A 78 7.82 9.75 -9.95
C TYR A 78 7.61 8.88 -11.20
N ILE A 79 6.55 8.05 -11.20
CA ILE A 79 6.21 7.20 -12.35
C ILE A 79 5.88 8.05 -13.58
N MET A 80 5.02 9.07 -13.44
CA MET A 80 4.66 9.96 -14.55
C MET A 80 5.87 10.70 -15.11
N ARG A 81 6.79 11.13 -14.24
CA ARG A 81 8.00 11.85 -14.64
C ARG A 81 8.99 10.95 -15.36
N PHE A 82 9.35 9.82 -14.77
CA PHE A 82 10.51 9.00 -15.17
C PHE A 82 10.17 7.75 -15.99
N LYS A 83 8.93 7.22 -15.88
CA LYS A 83 8.49 6.05 -16.65
C LYS A 83 7.71 6.45 -17.90
N PHE A 84 6.85 7.46 -17.79
CA PHE A 84 6.00 7.92 -18.90
C PHE A 84 6.55 9.16 -19.63
N ASN A 85 7.70 9.71 -19.21
CA ASN A 85 8.34 10.90 -19.80
C ASN A 85 7.38 12.08 -20.01
N MET A 86 6.34 12.23 -19.17
CA MET A 86 5.27 13.22 -19.37
C MET A 86 5.75 14.68 -19.22
N PHE A 87 6.90 14.91 -18.59
CA PHE A 87 7.44 16.25 -18.30
C PHE A 87 8.82 16.49 -18.95
N GLY A 88 9.08 15.84 -20.08
CA GLY A 88 10.32 15.95 -20.86
C GLY A 88 11.13 14.64 -20.88
N ASP A 89 12.08 14.52 -21.79
CA ASP A 89 12.95 13.36 -21.87
C ASP A 89 13.74 13.23 -20.55
N THR A 90 13.58 12.07 -19.91
CA THR A 90 14.28 11.74 -18.68
C THR A 90 15.23 10.60 -18.98
N THR A 91 16.49 10.80 -18.60
CA THR A 91 17.52 9.77 -18.70
C THR A 91 17.68 9.08 -17.34
N PRO A 92 18.28 7.88 -17.27
CA PRO A 92 18.61 7.23 -16.01
C PRO A 92 19.49 8.07 -15.08
N GLU A 93 20.19 9.08 -15.60
CA GLU A 93 21.01 10.03 -14.84
C GLU A 93 20.15 11.00 -14.01
N ASP A 94 18.90 11.24 -14.42
CA ASP A 94 17.95 12.12 -13.72
C ASP A 94 17.22 11.41 -12.58
N TRP A 95 17.36 10.08 -12.47
CA TRP A 95 16.69 9.29 -11.43
C TRP A 95 17.12 9.73 -10.04
N TRP A 96 16.15 9.99 -9.17
CA TRP A 96 16.45 10.39 -7.81
C TRP A 96 17.15 9.25 -7.08
N PHE A 97 18.33 9.54 -6.55
CA PHE A 97 19.20 8.55 -5.88
C PHE A 97 19.62 7.38 -6.78
N GLY A 98 19.50 7.51 -8.11
CA GLY A 98 19.77 6.41 -9.06
C GLY A 98 18.76 5.26 -8.97
N ILE A 99 17.59 5.49 -8.34
CA ILE A 99 16.58 4.46 -8.12
C ILE A 99 15.61 4.45 -9.31
N SER A 100 15.44 3.28 -9.93
CA SER A 100 14.49 3.13 -11.02
C SER A 100 13.03 3.34 -10.56
N PRO A 101 12.12 3.75 -11.45
CA PRO A 101 10.70 3.94 -11.10
C PRO A 101 10.04 2.71 -10.47
N GLU A 102 10.48 1.51 -10.84
CA GLU A 102 10.01 0.25 -10.29
C GLU A 102 10.41 0.07 -8.81
N GLY A 103 11.59 0.58 -8.42
CA GLY A 103 12.14 0.45 -7.07
C GLY A 103 11.83 1.63 -6.13
N PHE A 104 11.31 2.75 -6.65
CA PHE A 104 11.10 3.99 -5.88
C PHE A 104 10.01 3.87 -4.80
N GLY A 105 9.21 2.81 -4.82
CA GLY A 105 8.13 2.59 -3.85
C GLY A 105 8.56 2.66 -2.38
N VAL A 106 9.79 2.26 -2.04
CA VAL A 106 10.32 2.34 -0.67
C VAL A 106 10.53 3.79 -0.24
N VAL A 107 11.01 4.66 -1.13
CA VAL A 107 11.20 6.09 -0.82
C VAL A 107 9.84 6.75 -0.61
N ALA A 108 8.88 6.49 -1.49
CA ALA A 108 7.51 7.00 -1.35
C ALA A 108 6.81 6.47 -0.08
N MET A 109 7.08 5.23 0.31
CA MET A 109 6.63 4.65 1.58
C MET A 109 7.19 5.40 2.79
N LEU A 110 8.49 5.75 2.78
CA LEU A 110 9.09 6.55 3.84
C LEU A 110 8.46 7.95 3.92
N VAL A 111 8.20 8.57 2.78
CA VAL A 111 7.49 9.87 2.74
C VAL A 111 6.11 9.76 3.35
N ASN A 112 5.32 8.75 2.99
CA ASN A 112 4.02 8.50 3.61
C ASN A 112 4.16 8.35 5.14
N PHE A 113 5.11 7.54 5.60
CA PHE A 113 5.32 7.31 7.04
C PHE A 113 5.63 8.63 7.77
N VAL A 114 6.52 9.46 7.22
CA VAL A 114 6.87 10.76 7.80
C VAL A 114 5.66 11.70 7.79
N VAL A 115 4.95 11.82 6.67
CA VAL A 115 3.78 12.71 6.57
C VAL A 115 2.67 12.25 7.52
N ALA A 116 2.40 10.95 7.58
CA ALA A 116 1.43 10.38 8.50
C ALA A 116 1.77 10.72 9.96
N LEU A 117 3.04 10.54 10.36
CA LEU A 117 3.53 10.86 11.71
C LEU A 117 3.50 12.35 12.03
N VAL A 118 3.78 13.20 11.05
CA VAL A 118 3.74 14.66 11.22
C VAL A 118 2.28 15.11 11.36
N VAL A 119 1.42 14.73 10.42
CA VAL A 119 0.01 15.13 10.43
C VAL A 119 -0.71 14.59 11.66
N MET A 120 -0.47 13.34 12.06
CA MET A 120 -1.08 12.82 13.29
C MET A 120 -0.69 13.62 14.54
N ARG A 121 0.46 14.28 14.55
CA ARG A 121 0.91 15.10 15.68
C ARG A 121 0.20 16.45 15.75
N PHE A 122 -0.21 16.99 14.59
CA PHE A 122 -0.92 18.26 14.46
C PHE A 122 -2.45 18.11 14.46
N THR A 123 -2.97 16.92 14.18
CA THR A 123 -4.41 16.69 14.07
C THR A 123 -5.02 16.10 15.35
N ALA A 124 -6.36 16.07 15.41
CA ALA A 124 -7.16 15.62 16.55
C ALA A 124 -6.73 14.23 17.09
N PRO A 125 -6.81 14.02 18.41
CA PRO A 125 -6.44 12.75 19.03
C PRO A 125 -7.32 11.60 18.53
N THR A 126 -6.74 10.40 18.46
CA THR A 126 -7.44 9.18 18.05
C THR A 126 -8.66 8.90 18.95
N PRO A 127 -9.87 8.72 18.37
CA PRO A 127 -11.07 8.35 19.13
C PRO A 127 -10.89 7.07 19.97
N GLN A 128 -11.53 7.01 21.14
CA GLN A 128 -11.34 5.93 22.11
C GLN A 128 -11.78 4.56 21.55
N ASP A 129 -12.85 4.52 20.77
CA ASP A 129 -13.34 3.33 20.07
C ASP A 129 -12.29 2.70 19.13
N VAL A 130 -11.48 3.53 18.47
CA VAL A 130 -10.39 3.06 17.60
C VAL A 130 -9.22 2.54 18.43
N GLN A 131 -8.92 3.16 19.57
CA GLN A 131 -7.87 2.69 20.47
C GLN A 131 -8.23 1.32 21.07
N ASP A 132 -9.48 1.15 21.50
CA ASP A 132 -9.99 -0.08 22.08
C ASP A 132 -10.00 -1.23 21.06
N LEU A 133 -10.32 -0.93 19.79
CA LEU A 133 -10.22 -1.90 18.68
C LEU A 133 -8.78 -2.37 18.46
N VAL A 134 -7.81 -1.45 18.47
CA VAL A 134 -6.38 -1.78 18.32
C VAL A 134 -5.88 -2.60 19.51
N GLU A 135 -6.36 -2.32 20.73
CA GLU A 135 -6.04 -3.11 21.91
C GLU A 135 -6.55 -4.55 21.82
N ASP A 136 -7.78 -4.77 21.37
CA ASP A 136 -8.37 -6.10 21.22
C ASP A 136 -7.66 -6.91 20.12
N ILE A 137 -7.27 -6.27 19.01
CA ILE A 137 -6.43 -6.88 17.96
C ILE A 137 -5.04 -7.26 18.51
N ARG A 138 -4.43 -6.40 19.34
CA ARG A 138 -3.08 -6.64 19.87
C ARG A 138 -3.07 -7.73 20.93
N HIS A 139 -4.08 -7.77 21.80
CA HIS A 139 -4.22 -8.73 22.89
C HIS A 139 -5.52 -9.54 22.70
N PRO A 140 -5.54 -10.55 21.81
CA PRO A 140 -6.73 -11.35 21.59
C PRO A 140 -7.14 -12.02 22.91
N ARG A 141 -8.39 -11.77 23.33
CA ARG A 141 -8.95 -12.24 24.61
C ARG A 141 -8.80 -13.77 24.84
N GLY A 142 -8.68 -14.57 23.78
CA GLY A 142 -8.47 -16.02 23.85
C GLY A 142 -7.03 -16.48 24.20
N ALA A 143 -6.02 -15.59 24.19
CA ALA A 143 -4.66 -15.97 24.61
C ALA A 143 -4.54 -16.18 26.13
N LYS A 144 -5.48 -15.65 26.93
CA LYS A 144 -5.54 -15.87 28.37
C LYS A 144 -6.21 -17.20 28.75
N GLU A 145 -7.18 -17.65 27.96
CA GLU A 145 -7.88 -18.93 28.20
C GLU A 145 -6.99 -20.15 27.90
N ALA A 146 -6.07 -20.04 26.94
CA ALA A 146 -5.11 -21.11 26.64
C ALA A 146 -4.01 -21.31 27.71
N VAL A 147 -3.71 -20.27 28.50
CA VAL A 147 -2.70 -20.35 29.59
C VAL A 147 -3.33 -20.81 30.92
N ALA A 148 -4.64 -20.58 31.11
CA ALA A 148 -5.36 -21.05 32.30
C ALA A 148 -5.77 -22.53 32.23
N ALA A 149 -5.61 -23.18 31.08
CA ALA A 149 -5.95 -24.59 30.83
C ALA A 149 -4.75 -25.56 30.99
N HIS A 150 -3.63 -25.10 31.54
CA HIS A 150 -2.44 -25.91 31.86
C HIS A 150 -2.18 -25.96 33.37
#